data_AF-A0A7E5VP44-F1
#
_entry.id   AF-A0A7E5VP44-F1
#
_cell.length_a   1.000
_cell.length_b   1.000
_cell.length_c   1.000
_cell.angle_alpha   90.00
_cell.angle_beta   90.00
_cell.angle_gamma   90.00
#
_symmetry.space_group_name_H-M   'P 1'
#
loop_
_entity.id
_entity.type
_entity.pdbx_description
1 polymer ?
#
loop_
_entity_poly.entity_id
_entity_poly.type
_entity_poly.pdbx_seq_one_letter_code
_entity_poly.pdbx_strand_id
1 'polypeptide(L)'
;MCDIFPEVDNCCFVASIRVGMLFIAVLSITTGALTLGIIEQRTGVGFDKIMTIYDNVTHVHEAEEALSQLSNLISTAVTAISISFMLGGVILLIANLTDQEGLAQIFVVLVFLNIVVGSVLILAIGMECILEPICLLGKMDWLSAATCLIMMVFYLVLWFYFVCVVNTYATNGV
;
A
#
# COMPACT_ATOMS: atom_id res chain seq x y z
N MET A 1 -27.54 7.70 25.33
CA MET A 1 -28.37 6.74 26.10
C MET A 1 -27.60 5.43 26.30
N CYS A 2 -26.28 5.51 26.55
CA CYS A 2 -25.39 4.35 26.77
C CYS A 2 -24.62 4.43 28.09
N ASP A 3 -24.66 5.56 28.82
CA ASP A 3 -23.94 5.78 30.09
C ASP A 3 -24.42 4.95 31.29
N ILE A 4 -25.31 3.97 31.10
CA ILE A 4 -25.93 3.21 32.20
C ILE A 4 -25.13 1.93 32.51
N PHE A 5 -24.32 1.43 31.58
CA PHE A 5 -23.47 0.24 31.80
C PHE A 5 -22.11 0.38 31.08
N PRO A 6 -21.04 0.78 31.80
CA PRO A 6 -19.71 0.96 31.21
C PRO A 6 -19.12 -0.33 30.62
N GLU A 7 -19.55 -1.50 31.11
CA GLU A 7 -19.18 -2.81 30.57
C GLU A 7 -19.77 -3.05 29.18
N VAL A 8 -20.96 -2.52 28.90
CA VAL A 8 -21.64 -2.68 27.60
C VAL A 8 -21.02 -1.74 26.56
N ASP A 9 -20.66 -0.51 26.96
CA ASP A 9 -19.93 0.42 26.09
C ASP A 9 -18.55 -0.12 25.70
N ASN A 10 -17.82 -0.69 26.66
CA ASN A 10 -16.55 -1.37 26.37
C ASN A 10 -16.77 -2.57 25.43
N CYS A 11 -17.79 -3.39 25.65
CA CYS A 11 -18.05 -4.55 24.79
C CYS A 11 -18.44 -4.15 23.35
N CYS A 12 -19.27 -3.11 23.19
CA CYS A 12 -19.65 -2.56 21.89
C CYS A 12 -18.46 -1.91 21.16
N PHE A 13 -17.61 -1.18 21.88
CA PHE A 13 -16.40 -0.57 21.33
C PHE A 13 -15.43 -1.63 20.80
N VAL A 14 -15.23 -2.70 21.58
CA VAL A 14 -14.39 -3.85 21.21
C VAL A 14 -14.91 -4.56 19.97
N ALA A 15 -16.22 -4.87 19.95
CA ALA A 15 -16.85 -5.49 18.79
C ALA A 15 -16.72 -4.61 17.55
N SER A 16 -16.91 -3.29 17.70
CA SER A 16 -16.73 -2.33 16.61
C SER A 16 -15.30 -2.31 16.07
N ILE A 17 -14.27 -2.36 16.93
CA ILE A 17 -12.87 -2.40 16.51
C ILE A 17 -12.56 -3.71 15.78
N ARG A 18 -13.00 -4.87 16.31
CA ARG A 18 -12.78 -6.17 15.67
C ARG A 18 -13.43 -6.27 14.29
N VAL A 19 -14.68 -5.80 14.16
CA VAL A 19 -15.37 -5.73 12.85
C VAL A 19 -14.64 -4.76 11.90
N GLY A 20 -14.16 -3.63 12.42
CA GLY A 20 -13.34 -2.67 11.67
C GLY A 20 -12.04 -3.29 11.14
N MET A 21 -11.30 -4.04 11.95
CA MET A 21 -10.07 -4.73 11.52
C MET A 21 -10.33 -5.80 10.48
N LEU A 22 -11.44 -6.55 10.61
CA LEU A 22 -11.87 -7.54 9.59
C LEU A 22 -12.15 -6.85 8.26
N PHE A 23 -12.85 -5.71 8.29
CA PHE A 23 -13.11 -4.91 7.11
C PHE A 23 -11.81 -4.38 6.47
N ILE A 24 -10.88 -3.87 7.29
CA ILE A 24 -9.55 -3.42 6.83
C ILE A 24 -8.77 -4.56 6.19
N ALA A 25 -8.79 -5.76 6.78
CA ALA A 25 -8.11 -6.93 6.24
C ALA A 25 -8.66 -7.33 4.86
N VAL A 26 -9.99 -7.42 4.72
CA VAL A 26 -10.64 -7.75 3.45
C VAL A 26 -10.36 -6.67 2.40
N LEU A 27 -10.49 -5.40 2.76
CA LEU A 27 -10.12 -4.30 1.87
C LEU A 27 -8.67 -4.45 1.41
N SER A 28 -7.73 -4.63 2.34
CA SER A 28 -6.30 -4.74 2.04
C SER A 28 -5.99 -5.83 1.02
N ILE A 29 -6.57 -7.03 1.22
CA ILE A 29 -6.43 -8.17 0.30
C ILE A 29 -7.02 -7.82 -1.07
N THR A 30 -8.24 -7.28 -1.12
CA THR A 30 -8.93 -6.98 -2.39
C THR A 30 -8.21 -5.91 -3.19
N THR A 31 -7.75 -4.82 -2.57
CA THR A 31 -6.99 -3.78 -3.25
C THR A 31 -5.63 -4.28 -3.74
N GLY A 32 -4.93 -5.11 -2.96
CA GLY A 32 -3.66 -5.71 -3.40
C GLY A 32 -3.85 -6.63 -4.61
N ALA A 33 -4.86 -7.50 -4.57
CA ALA A 33 -5.19 -8.41 -5.66
C ALA A 33 -5.64 -7.68 -6.94
N LEU A 34 -6.49 -6.64 -6.82
CA LEU A 34 -6.94 -5.84 -7.95
C LEU A 34 -5.76 -5.10 -8.61
N THR A 35 -4.87 -4.52 -7.81
CA THR A 35 -3.70 -3.80 -8.34
C THR A 35 -2.76 -4.74 -9.07
N LEU A 36 -2.50 -5.94 -8.51
CA LEU A 36 -1.71 -6.97 -9.17
C LEU A 36 -2.35 -7.47 -10.46
N GLY A 37 -3.67 -7.69 -10.47
CA GLY A 37 -4.40 -8.12 -11.67
C GLY A 37 -4.36 -7.08 -12.80
N ILE A 38 -4.47 -5.78 -12.47
CA ILE A 38 -4.31 -4.70 -13.46
C ILE A 38 -2.90 -4.69 -14.03
N ILE A 39 -1.88 -4.90 -13.19
CA ILE A 39 -0.49 -4.92 -13.64
C ILE A 39 -0.24 -6.12 -14.54
N GLU A 40 -0.68 -7.32 -14.15
CA GLU A 40 -0.56 -8.54 -14.96
C GLU A 40 -1.23 -8.38 -16.34
N GLN A 41 -2.43 -7.80 -16.38
CA GLN A 41 -3.14 -7.52 -17.63
C GLN A 41 -2.41 -6.50 -18.51
N ARG A 42 -1.68 -5.55 -17.92
CA ARG A 42 -0.92 -4.50 -18.63
C ARG A 42 0.44 -4.97 -19.11
N THR A 43 1.15 -5.83 -18.36
CA THR A 43 2.51 -6.26 -18.67
C THR A 43 2.59 -7.57 -19.44
N GLY A 44 1.56 -8.44 -19.40
CA GLY A 44 1.47 -9.66 -20.22
C GLY A 44 2.64 -10.64 -20.07
N VAL A 45 3.42 -10.52 -18.99
CA VAL A 45 4.70 -11.22 -18.80
C VAL A 45 4.71 -11.87 -17.42
N GLY A 46 4.89 -13.19 -17.39
CA GLY A 46 5.05 -13.96 -16.17
C GLY A 46 6.24 -13.49 -15.31
N PHE A 47 6.15 -13.75 -14.01
CA PHE A 47 7.07 -13.35 -12.94
C PHE A 47 8.57 -13.57 -13.21
N ASP A 48 8.96 -14.42 -14.16
CA ASP A 48 10.36 -14.72 -14.53
C ASP A 48 11.19 -13.51 -14.97
N LYS A 49 10.58 -12.44 -15.50
CA LYS A 49 11.33 -11.22 -15.89
C LYS A 49 11.68 -10.29 -14.72
N ILE A 50 11.10 -10.49 -13.53
CA ILE A 50 11.30 -9.57 -12.40
C ILE A 50 12.65 -9.83 -11.73
N MET A 51 13.11 -11.08 -11.70
CA MET A 51 14.37 -11.47 -11.04
C MET A 51 15.62 -11.09 -11.86
N THR A 52 15.49 -10.96 -13.18
CA THR A 52 16.56 -10.53 -14.10
C THR A 52 16.76 -9.02 -14.15
N ILE A 53 15.77 -8.22 -13.69
CA ILE A 53 15.84 -6.75 -13.65
C ILE A 53 16.63 -6.26 -12.43
N TYR A 54 16.60 -7.00 -11.32
CA TYR A 54 17.33 -6.66 -10.09
C TYR A 54 18.86 -6.66 -10.26
N ASP A 55 19.36 -7.45 -11.21
CA ASP A 55 20.80 -7.67 -11.43
C ASP A 55 21.45 -6.58 -12.30
N ASN A 56 20.65 -5.73 -12.97
CA ASN A 56 21.14 -4.82 -14.01
C ASN A 56 21.23 -3.34 -13.60
N VAL A 57 21.02 -3.02 -12.31
CA VAL A 57 20.89 -1.62 -11.81
C VAL A 57 22.23 -0.99 -11.41
N THR A 58 23.38 -1.62 -11.68
CA THR A 58 24.68 -1.14 -11.18
C THR A 58 25.48 -0.26 -12.15
N HIS A 59 25.04 -0.07 -13.40
CA HIS A 59 25.74 0.78 -14.37
C HIS A 59 24.77 1.66 -15.17
N VAL A 60 24.62 2.92 -14.75
CA VAL A 60 23.84 3.93 -15.49
C VAL A 60 24.73 5.14 -15.70
N HIS A 61 25.04 5.47 -16.95
CA HIS A 61 25.97 6.57 -17.29
C HIS A 61 25.28 7.74 -18.03
N GLU A 62 24.00 7.63 -18.42
CA GLU A 62 23.26 8.66 -19.20
C GLU A 62 21.83 8.94 -18.67
N ALA A 63 21.34 10.18 -18.87
CA ALA A 63 20.08 10.68 -18.29
C ALA A 63 18.79 10.10 -18.92
N GLU A 64 18.83 9.75 -20.22
CA GLU A 64 17.72 9.09 -20.93
C GLU A 64 17.55 7.64 -20.43
N GLU A 65 18.65 6.98 -20.08
CA GLU A 65 18.66 5.63 -19.51
C GLU A 65 18.10 5.62 -18.09
N ALA A 66 18.43 6.65 -17.29
CA ALA A 66 17.90 6.83 -15.94
C ALA A 66 16.36 7.01 -15.91
N LEU A 67 15.77 7.70 -16.89
CA LEU A 67 14.32 7.90 -17.00
C LEU A 67 13.60 6.60 -17.39
N SER A 68 14.15 5.83 -18.33
CA SER A 68 13.61 4.51 -18.68
C SER A 68 13.65 3.52 -17.51
N GLN A 69 14.69 3.59 -16.68
CA GLN A 69 14.82 2.79 -15.48
C GLN A 69 13.89 3.27 -14.35
N LEU A 70 13.60 4.57 -14.27
CA LEU A 70 12.66 5.14 -13.30
C LEU A 70 11.26 4.54 -13.47
N SER A 71 10.78 4.42 -14.71
CA SER A 71 9.48 3.81 -15.03
C SER A 71 9.41 2.34 -14.58
N ASN A 72 10.47 1.58 -14.82
CA ASN A 72 10.59 0.19 -14.34
C ASN A 72 10.65 0.12 -12.81
N LEU A 73 11.34 1.06 -12.17
CA LEU A 73 11.47 1.16 -10.72
C LEU A 73 10.11 1.50 -10.07
N ILE A 74 9.33 2.40 -10.67
CA ILE A 74 7.97 2.73 -10.26
C ILE A 74 7.06 1.50 -10.37
N SER A 75 7.08 0.79 -11.50
CA SER A 75 6.28 -0.43 -11.70
C SER A 75 6.64 -1.53 -10.69
N THR A 76 7.93 -1.72 -10.44
CA THR A 76 8.44 -2.69 -9.45
C THR A 76 8.08 -2.28 -8.02
N ALA A 77 8.11 -0.99 -7.71
CA ALA A 77 7.73 -0.48 -6.40
C ALA A 77 6.22 -0.63 -6.16
N VAL A 78 5.37 -0.32 -7.16
CA VAL A 78 3.91 -0.51 -7.07
C VAL A 78 3.55 -1.99 -6.90
N THR A 79 4.21 -2.90 -7.62
CA THR A 79 3.99 -4.36 -7.44
C THR A 79 4.44 -4.83 -6.06
N ALA A 80 5.61 -4.40 -5.58
CA ALA A 80 6.11 -4.73 -4.25
C ALA A 80 5.17 -4.24 -3.14
N ILE A 81 4.68 -2.99 -3.24
CA ILE A 81 3.68 -2.42 -2.34
C ILE A 81 2.38 -3.23 -2.39
N SER A 82 1.95 -3.69 -3.56
CA SER A 82 0.70 -4.46 -3.70
C SER A 82 0.79 -5.84 -3.06
N ILE A 83 1.93 -6.54 -3.23
CA ILE A 83 2.20 -7.84 -2.60
C ILE A 83 2.27 -7.70 -1.08
N SER A 84 3.02 -6.70 -0.60
CA SER A 84 3.15 -6.46 0.84
C SER A 84 1.77 -6.09 1.44
N PHE A 85 0.93 -5.35 0.73
CA PHE A 85 -0.43 -5.02 1.17
C PHE A 85 -1.36 -6.24 1.25
N MET A 86 -1.27 -7.14 0.28
CA MET A 86 -2.00 -8.41 0.31
C MET A 86 -1.55 -9.28 1.49
N LEU A 87 -0.24 -9.43 1.68
CA LEU A 87 0.35 -10.16 2.82
C LEU A 87 -0.05 -9.54 4.17
N GLY A 88 0.02 -8.21 4.28
CA GLY A 88 -0.43 -7.47 5.46
C GLY A 88 -1.90 -7.76 5.77
N GLY A 89 -2.77 -7.70 4.77
CA GLY A 89 -4.20 -8.02 4.93
C GLY A 89 -4.44 -9.45 5.44
N VAL A 90 -3.69 -10.43 4.94
CA VAL A 90 -3.74 -11.81 5.44
C VAL A 90 -3.25 -11.92 6.88
N ILE A 91 -2.14 -11.25 7.22
CA ILE A 91 -1.61 -11.22 8.59
C ILE A 91 -2.64 -10.60 9.55
N LEU A 92 -3.29 -9.50 9.15
CA LEU A 92 -4.33 -8.86 9.96
C LEU A 92 -5.58 -9.73 10.10
N LEU A 93 -5.96 -10.46 9.04
CA LEU A 93 -7.06 -11.42 9.10
C LEU A 93 -6.77 -12.53 10.12
N ILE A 94 -5.56 -13.09 10.08
CA ILE A 94 -5.13 -14.12 11.05
C ILE A 94 -5.07 -13.52 12.45
N ALA A 95 -4.49 -12.32 12.61
CA ALA A 95 -4.40 -11.62 13.89
C ALA A 95 -5.78 -11.44 14.56
N ASN A 96 -6.80 -11.12 13.77
CA ASN A 96 -8.18 -10.94 14.24
C ASN A 96 -8.90 -12.27 14.53
N LEU A 97 -8.49 -13.37 13.88
CA LEU A 97 -9.04 -14.71 14.15
C LEU A 97 -8.38 -15.40 15.34
N THR A 98 -7.09 -15.12 15.58
CA THR A 98 -6.31 -15.73 16.67
C THR A 98 -6.18 -14.82 17.89
N ASP A 99 -6.79 -13.63 17.85
CA ASP A 99 -6.67 -12.58 18.87
C ASP A 99 -5.21 -12.31 19.29
N GLN A 100 -4.29 -12.35 18.32
CA GLN A 100 -2.86 -12.10 18.55
C GLN A 100 -2.47 -10.66 18.25
N GLU A 101 -2.30 -9.87 19.31
CA GLU A 101 -1.84 -8.47 19.24
C GLU A 101 -0.48 -8.32 18.52
N GLY A 102 0.42 -9.29 18.69
CA GLY A 102 1.72 -9.29 18.03
C GLY A 102 1.64 -9.32 16.50
N LEU A 103 0.68 -10.06 15.93
CA LEU A 103 0.46 -10.09 14.48
C LEU A 103 -0.16 -8.78 13.97
N ALA A 104 -1.05 -8.16 14.75
CA ALA A 104 -1.59 -6.85 14.45
C ALA A 104 -0.49 -5.76 14.44
N GLN A 105 0.50 -5.87 15.33
CA GLN A 105 1.65 -4.97 15.35
C GLN A 105 2.59 -5.17 14.15
N ILE A 106 2.78 -6.41 13.68
CA ILE A 106 3.51 -6.70 12.44
C ILE A 106 2.82 -6.03 11.24
N PHE A 107 1.48 -6.09 11.17
CA PHE A 107 0.72 -5.38 10.14
C PHE A 107 0.98 -3.87 10.19
N VAL A 108 0.93 -3.26 11.37
CA VAL A 108 1.19 -1.82 11.55
C VAL A 108 2.57 -1.42 11.01
N VAL A 109 3.62 -2.17 11.35
CA VAL A 109 4.98 -1.89 10.88
C VAL A 109 5.08 -2.06 9.36
N LEU A 110 4.47 -3.12 8.82
CA LEU A 110 4.50 -3.40 7.38
C LEU A 110 3.80 -2.29 6.58
N VAL A 111 2.62 -1.85 7.02
CA VAL A 111 1.88 -0.75 6.37
C VAL A 111 2.62 0.58 6.54
N PHE A 112 3.25 0.83 7.69
CA PHE A 112 4.06 2.03 7.89
C PHE A 112 5.24 2.10 6.90
N LEU A 113 5.97 0.99 6.71
CA LEU A 113 7.04 0.92 5.71
C LEU A 113 6.50 1.17 4.29
N ASN A 114 5.34 0.61 3.95
CA ASN A 114 4.69 0.86 2.67
C ASN A 114 4.29 2.33 2.47
N ILE A 115 3.87 3.04 3.53
CA ILE A 115 3.57 4.48 3.46
C ILE A 115 4.85 5.27 3.14
N VAL A 116 5.98 4.92 3.76
CA VAL A 116 7.28 5.56 3.47
C VAL A 116 7.67 5.34 2.01
N VAL A 117 7.62 4.10 1.52
CA VAL A 117 7.93 3.77 0.12
C VAL A 117 6.98 4.49 -0.83
N GLY A 118 5.67 4.50 -0.55
CA GLY A 118 4.68 5.21 -1.36
C GLY A 118 4.89 6.72 -1.39
N SER A 119 5.38 7.32 -0.29
CA SER A 119 5.73 8.75 -0.25
C SER A 119 6.92 9.06 -1.15
N VAL A 120 7.93 8.18 -1.17
CA VAL A 120 9.07 8.29 -2.11
C VAL A 120 8.61 8.14 -3.56
N LEU A 121 7.66 7.24 -3.83
CA LEU A 121 7.09 7.02 -5.16
C LEU A 121 6.36 8.27 -5.69
N ILE A 122 5.61 8.98 -4.83
CA ILE A 122 4.95 10.24 -5.19
C ILE A 122 5.97 11.29 -5.64
N LEU A 123 7.10 11.40 -4.93
CA LEU A 123 8.17 12.31 -5.32
C LEU A 123 8.82 11.90 -6.64
N ALA A 124 9.06 10.61 -6.85
CA ALA A 124 9.62 10.09 -8.09
C ALA A 124 8.73 10.40 -9.30
N ILE A 125 7.42 10.15 -9.19
CA ILE A 125 6.43 10.47 -10.22
C ILE A 125 6.35 11.99 -10.44
N GLY A 126 6.36 12.78 -9.36
CA GLY A 126 6.36 14.23 -9.46
C GLY A 126 7.57 14.78 -10.23
N MET A 127 8.76 14.21 -9.99
CA MET A 127 9.97 14.57 -10.73
C MET A 127 9.89 14.17 -12.21
N GLU A 128 9.39 12.97 -12.51
CA GLU A 128 9.15 12.50 -13.89
C GLU A 128 8.24 13.48 -14.65
N CYS A 129 7.16 13.96 -14.01
CA CYS A 129 6.18 14.85 -14.66
C CYS A 129 6.65 16.30 -14.82
N ILE A 130 7.71 16.71 -14.12
CA ILE A 130 8.32 18.04 -14.30
C ILE A 130 9.36 17.99 -15.43
N LEU A 131 10.08 16.87 -15.54
CA LEU A 131 11.19 16.70 -16.48
C LEU A 131 10.72 16.28 -17.89
N GLU A 132 9.62 15.53 -18.00
CA GLU A 132 9.08 15.06 -19.28
C GLU A 132 7.67 15.62 -19.60
N PRO A 133 7.36 15.87 -20.88
CA PRO A 133 6.03 16.32 -21.30
C PRO A 133 4.95 15.22 -21.26
N ILE A 134 5.34 13.95 -21.13
CA ILE A 134 4.45 12.78 -21.06
C ILE A 134 4.88 11.96 -19.85
N CYS A 135 3.95 11.60 -18.96
CA CYS A 135 4.32 11.12 -17.63
C CYS A 135 3.70 9.77 -17.25
N LEU A 136 4.31 9.09 -16.27
CA LEU A 136 3.84 7.93 -15.49
C LEU A 136 3.80 6.60 -16.24
N LEU A 137 4.08 6.59 -17.56
CA LEU A 137 4.17 5.42 -18.44
C LEU A 137 4.38 5.82 -19.92
N GLY A 138 4.85 7.05 -20.20
CA GLY A 138 4.94 7.59 -21.56
C GLY A 138 3.59 7.65 -22.31
N LYS A 139 2.47 7.58 -21.58
CA LYS A 139 1.11 7.40 -22.16
C LYS A 139 0.00 8.21 -21.49
N MET A 140 0.25 8.89 -20.37
CA MET A 140 -0.76 9.72 -19.70
C MET A 140 -0.46 11.20 -19.86
N ASP A 141 -1.50 11.95 -20.21
CA ASP A 141 -1.45 13.41 -20.20
C ASP A 141 -1.22 13.92 -18.77
N TRP A 142 -0.56 15.08 -18.66
CA TRP A 142 -0.21 15.73 -17.39
C TRP A 142 -1.40 15.84 -16.41
N LEU A 143 -2.62 16.13 -16.90
CA LEU A 143 -3.83 16.21 -16.08
C LEU A 143 -4.22 14.86 -15.45
N SER A 144 -4.04 13.78 -16.20
CA SER A 144 -4.34 12.43 -15.74
C SER A 144 -3.31 11.96 -14.71
N ALA A 145 -2.03 12.31 -14.93
CA ALA A 145 -0.96 12.07 -13.96
C ALA A 145 -1.19 12.84 -12.65
N ALA A 146 -1.59 14.12 -12.71
CA ALA A 146 -1.95 14.90 -11.53
C ALA A 146 -3.13 14.30 -10.75
N THR A 147 -4.14 13.79 -11.46
CA THR A 147 -5.28 13.10 -10.84
C THR A 147 -4.84 11.80 -10.17
N CYS A 148 -3.95 11.03 -10.80
CA CYS A 148 -3.37 9.82 -10.23
C CYS A 148 -2.57 10.11 -8.95
N LEU A 149 -1.75 11.17 -8.94
CA LEU A 149 -1.01 11.62 -7.76
C LEU A 149 -1.93 11.97 -6.61
N ILE A 150 -3.02 12.72 -6.88
CA ILE A 150 -4.01 13.07 -5.85
C ILE A 150 -4.65 11.80 -5.26
N MET A 151 -5.02 10.84 -6.12
CA MET A 151 -5.56 9.55 -5.68
C MET A 151 -4.56 8.76 -4.82
N MET A 152 -3.27 8.74 -5.19
CA MET A 152 -2.22 8.11 -4.39
C MET A 152 -2.06 8.76 -3.01
N VAL A 153 -2.13 10.09 -2.93
CA VAL A 153 -2.07 10.81 -1.64
C VAL A 153 -3.26 10.43 -0.76
N PHE A 154 -4.49 10.43 -1.28
CA PHE A 154 -5.67 10.00 -0.52
C PHE A 154 -5.55 8.55 -0.05
N TYR A 155 -4.98 7.69 -0.88
CA TYR A 155 -4.74 6.30 -0.55
C TYR A 155 -3.75 6.15 0.62
N LEU A 156 -2.65 6.91 0.62
CA LEU A 156 -1.70 6.95 1.74
C LEU A 156 -2.31 7.49 3.04
N VAL A 157 -3.18 8.50 2.97
CA VAL A 157 -3.89 9.03 4.14
C VAL A 157 -4.83 7.97 4.73
N LEU A 158 -5.55 7.24 3.88
CA LEU A 158 -6.41 6.15 4.29
C LEU A 158 -5.62 5.00 4.93
N TRP A 159 -4.40 4.72 4.45
CA TRP A 159 -3.50 3.74 5.05
C TRP A 159 -2.99 4.16 6.41
N PHE A 160 -2.64 5.45 6.55
CA PHE A 160 -2.27 6.00 7.84
C PHE A 160 -3.42 5.86 8.86
N TYR A 161 -4.66 6.10 8.43
CA TYR A 161 -5.84 5.85 9.26
C TYR A 161 -5.94 4.37 9.69
N PHE A 162 -5.72 3.42 8.79
CA PHE A 162 -5.71 1.99 9.14
C PHE A 162 -4.65 1.63 10.18
N VAL A 163 -3.45 2.22 10.07
CA VAL A 163 -2.40 2.09 11.08
C VAL A 163 -2.89 2.60 12.44
N CYS A 164 -3.53 3.76 12.49
CA CYS A 164 -4.08 4.29 13.75
C CYS A 164 -5.11 3.34 14.37
N VAL A 165 -6.04 2.79 13.57
CA VAL A 165 -7.09 1.88 14.07
C VAL A 165 -6.48 0.59 14.62
N VAL A 166 -5.59 -0.06 13.87
CA VAL A 166 -4.96 -1.32 14.30
C VAL A 166 -4.00 -1.11 15.46
N ASN A 167 -3.28 0.01 15.50
CA ASN A 167 -2.41 0.35 16.62
C ASN A 167 -3.20 0.64 17.90
N THR A 168 -4.39 1.25 17.77
CA THR A 168 -5.30 1.46 18.91
C THR A 168 -5.76 0.11 19.49
N TYR A 169 -5.97 -0.90 18.65
CA TYR A 169 -6.25 -2.28 19.10
C TYR A 169 -5.04 -2.91 19.80
N ALA A 170 -3.85 -2.84 19.20
CA ALA A 170 -2.64 -3.47 19.72
C ALA A 170 -2.11 -2.85 21.03
N THR A 171 -2.34 -1.54 21.26
CA THR A 171 -1.83 -0.82 22.44
C THR A 171 -2.81 -0.77 23.59
N ASN A 172 -4.12 -0.76 23.33
CA ASN A 172 -5.14 -0.70 24.37
C ASN A 172 -5.61 -2.08 24.86
N GLY A 173 -4.99 -3.15 24.37
CA GLY A 173 -5.08 -4.52 24.88
C GLY A 173 -6.50 -4.91 25.29
N VAL A 174 -7.30 -5.32 24.31
CA VAL A 174 -8.61 -5.90 24.58
C VAL A 174 -8.53 -7.42 24.59
#